data_AF-A0A1H5UF27-F1
#
_entry.id   AF-A0A1H5UF27-F1
#
_cell.length_a   1.000
_cell.length_b   1.000
_cell.length_c   1.000
_cell.angle_alpha   90.00
_cell.angle_beta   90.00
_cell.angle_gamma   90.00
#
_symmetry.space_group_name_H-M   'P 1'
#
loop_
_entity.id
_entity.type
_entity.pdbx_description
1 polymer ?
#
loop_
_entity_poly.entity_id
_entity_poly.type
_entity_poly.pdbx_seq_one_letter_code
_entity_poly.pdbx_strand_id
1 'polypeptide(L)'
;MGQLTQVTIDFETSHLLFPTIIACVLGLLGLAIVIRDRAKIATAGTYWSGIWQSMDKPRFLGTIVLTLLYFSLMVPVGDIWPNTGRGFLFCSIPFVFLTGLLFMHERTIKSILPLAVVSLVGPVFVWWLFTYPLFLTLP
;
A
#
# COMPACT_ATOMS: atom_id res chain seq x y z
N MET A 1 -18.16 -36.94 -35.97
CA MET A 1 -18.75 -36.69 -34.63
C MET A 1 -17.78 -37.02 -33.48
N GLY A 2 -16.45 -36.98 -33.68
CA GLY A 2 -15.46 -37.36 -32.65
C GLY A 2 -14.67 -36.21 -32.02
N GLN A 3 -15.00 -34.95 -32.35
CA GLN A 3 -14.30 -33.75 -31.86
C GLN A 3 -15.09 -32.96 -30.81
N LEU A 4 -16.33 -33.35 -30.50
CA LEU A 4 -17.18 -32.68 -29.50
C LEU A 4 -16.84 -33.08 -28.04
N THR A 5 -16.07 -34.15 -27.84
CA THR A 5 -15.64 -34.65 -26.53
C THR A 5 -14.17 -34.41 -26.23
N GLN A 6 -13.44 -33.76 -27.14
CA GLN A 6 -12.04 -33.42 -26.93
C GLN A 6 -11.96 -32.05 -26.24
N VAL A 7 -12.14 -32.06 -24.92
CA VAL A 7 -11.91 -30.88 -24.08
C VAL A 7 -10.39 -30.74 -23.91
N THR A 8 -9.76 -30.04 -24.85
CA THR A 8 -8.40 -29.54 -24.67
C THR A 8 -8.48 -28.41 -23.63
N ILE A 9 -8.19 -28.74 -22.37
CA ILE A 9 -7.99 -27.72 -21.34
C ILE A 9 -6.62 -27.11 -21.62
N ASP A 10 -6.64 -25.86 -22.07
CA ASP A 10 -5.44 -25.06 -22.22
C ASP A 10 -4.95 -24.65 -20.81
N PHE A 11 -4.04 -25.43 -20.25
CA PHE A 11 -3.54 -25.25 -18.89
C PHE A 11 -2.82 -23.89 -18.71
N GLU A 12 -2.39 -23.24 -19.79
CA GLU A 12 -1.83 -21.89 -19.73
C GLU A 12 -2.88 -20.85 -19.34
N THR A 13 -4.14 -20.97 -19.76
CA THR A 13 -5.19 -19.97 -19.42
C THR A 13 -6.03 -20.37 -18.21
N SER A 14 -5.94 -21.63 -17.76
CA SER A 14 -6.74 -22.14 -16.65
C SER A 14 -6.56 -21.37 -15.34
N HIS A 15 -5.40 -20.77 -15.08
CA HIS A 15 -5.15 -20.00 -13.86
C HIS A 15 -5.84 -18.63 -13.86
N LEU A 16 -6.22 -18.11 -15.03
CA LEU A 16 -6.96 -16.85 -15.17
C LEU A 16 -8.48 -17.05 -15.07
N LEU A 17 -8.97 -18.27 -15.30
CA LEU A 17 -10.40 -18.57 -15.23
C LEU A 17 -11.02 -18.17 -13.88
N PHE A 18 -10.35 -18.50 -12.77
CA PHE A 18 -10.85 -18.15 -11.44
C PHE A 18 -10.86 -16.62 -11.22
N PRO A 19 -9.75 -15.87 -11.42
CA PRO A 19 -9.76 -14.41 -11.38
C PRO A 19 -10.82 -13.76 -12.27
N THR A 20 -10.99 -14.25 -13.50
CA THR A 20 -11.97 -13.72 -14.44
C THR A 20 -13.41 -13.93 -13.97
N ILE A 21 -13.75 -15.14 -13.47
CA ILE A 21 -15.08 -15.41 -12.93
C ILE A 21 -15.37 -14.52 -11.72
N ILE A 22 -14.42 -14.40 -10.79
CA ILE A 22 -14.57 -13.53 -9.62
C ILE A 22 -14.74 -12.07 -10.05
N ALA A 23 -13.94 -11.58 -11.00
CA ALA A 23 -14.08 -10.23 -11.53
C ALA A 23 -15.47 -10.00 -12.17
N CYS A 24 -15.97 -10.97 -12.94
CA CYS A 24 -17.31 -10.91 -13.53
C CYS A 24 -18.42 -10.89 -12.44
N VAL A 25 -18.31 -11.75 -11.43
CA VAL A 25 -19.29 -11.80 -10.32
C VAL A 25 -19.27 -10.48 -9.54
N LEU A 26 -18.09 -9.98 -9.18
CA LEU A 26 -17.95 -8.69 -8.49
C LEU A 26 -18.46 -7.53 -9.35
N GLY A 27 -18.21 -7.57 -10.66
CA GLY A 27 -18.74 -6.60 -11.62
C GLY A 27 -20.27 -6.59 -11.67
N LEU A 28 -20.89 -7.75 -11.80
CA LEU A 28 -22.35 -7.89 -11.77
C LEU A 28 -22.96 -7.44 -10.44
N LEU A 29 -22.34 -7.80 -9.32
CA LEU A 29 -22.77 -7.36 -7.99
C LEU A 29 -22.66 -5.85 -7.85
N GLY A 30 -21.54 -5.26 -8.27
CA GLY A 30 -21.34 -3.81 -8.29
C GLY A 30 -22.39 -3.10 -9.14
N LEU A 31 -22.70 -3.64 -10.32
CA LEU A 31 -23.72 -3.11 -11.21
C LEU A 31 -25.12 -3.20 -10.58
N ALA A 32 -25.44 -4.32 -9.92
CA ALA A 32 -26.68 -4.49 -9.18
C ALA A 32 -26.81 -3.46 -8.03
N ILE A 33 -25.73 -3.20 -7.29
CA ILE A 33 -25.68 -2.18 -6.23
C ILE A 33 -25.92 -0.78 -6.83
N VAL A 34 -25.25 -0.46 -7.94
CA VAL A 34 -25.41 0.84 -8.62
C VAL A 34 -26.85 1.05 -9.07
N ILE A 35 -27.49 0.03 -9.66
CA ILE A 35 -28.90 0.13 -10.07
C ILE A 35 -29.82 0.29 -8.85
N ARG A 36 -29.62 -0.53 -7.81
CA ARG A 36 -30.47 -0.56 -6.62
C ARG A 36 -30.40 0.73 -5.81
N ASP A 37 -29.20 1.23 -5.54
CA ASP A 37 -28.95 2.36 -4.65
C ASP A 37 -28.60 3.66 -5.43
N ARG A 38 -28.96 3.73 -6.72
CA ARG A 38 -28.65 4.87 -7.62
C ARG A 38 -28.94 6.24 -7.01
N ALA A 39 -30.05 6.38 -6.28
CA ALA A 39 -30.47 7.65 -5.67
C ALA A 39 -29.54 8.06 -4.52
N LYS A 40 -29.12 7.10 -3.68
CA LYS A 40 -28.17 7.35 -2.58
C LYS A 40 -26.79 7.69 -3.12
N ILE A 41 -26.36 6.98 -4.17
CA ILE A 41 -25.08 7.22 -4.85
C ILE A 41 -25.07 8.61 -5.49
N ALA A 42 -26.16 9.02 -6.13
CA ALA A 42 -26.28 10.36 -6.72
C ALA A 42 -26.17 11.48 -5.66
N THR A 43 -26.73 11.27 -4.47
CA THR A 43 -26.60 12.23 -3.36
C THR A 43 -25.27 12.12 -2.60
N ALA A 44 -24.46 11.10 -2.86
CA ALA A 44 -23.20 10.90 -2.15
C ALA A 44 -22.21 12.04 -2.40
N GLY A 45 -22.34 12.79 -3.51
CA GLY A 45 -21.45 13.91 -3.83
C GLY A 45 -21.39 14.98 -2.74
N THR A 46 -22.52 15.30 -2.08
CA THR A 46 -22.52 16.27 -0.98
C THR A 46 -21.85 15.72 0.27
N TYR A 47 -22.05 14.42 0.54
CA TYR A 47 -21.38 13.71 1.63
C TYR A 47 -19.85 13.66 1.42
N TRP A 48 -19.39 13.27 0.23
CA TRP A 48 -17.97 13.25 -0.12
C TRP A 48 -17.35 14.64 -0.11
N SER A 49 -18.06 15.66 -0.61
CA SER A 49 -17.62 17.05 -0.54
C SER A 49 -17.49 17.52 0.92
N GLY A 50 -18.42 17.14 1.80
CA GLY A 50 -18.36 17.43 3.23
C GLY A 50 -17.12 16.82 3.88
N ILE A 51 -16.88 15.53 3.64
CA ILE A 51 -15.67 14.83 4.12
C ILE A 51 -14.41 15.53 3.62
N TRP A 52 -14.35 15.85 2.32
CA TRP A 52 -13.19 16.49 1.71
C TRP A 52 -12.89 17.87 2.33
N GLN A 53 -13.93 18.62 2.71
CA GLN A 53 -13.76 19.90 3.39
C GLN A 53 -13.28 19.74 4.83
N SER A 54 -13.81 18.76 5.57
CA SER A 54 -13.44 18.51 6.97
C SER A 54 -12.11 17.75 7.16
N MET A 55 -11.56 17.19 6.08
CA MET A 55 -10.36 16.36 6.16
C MET A 55 -9.08 17.19 6.32
N ASP A 56 -8.15 16.68 7.12
CA ASP A 56 -6.76 17.16 7.21
C ASP A 56 -6.00 16.84 5.91
N LYS A 57 -6.28 17.61 4.86
CA LYS A 57 -5.63 17.51 3.53
C LYS A 57 -4.10 17.37 3.59
N PRO A 58 -3.35 18.17 4.39
CA PRO A 58 -1.89 18.04 4.39
C PRO A 58 -1.44 16.69 4.94
N ARG A 59 -2.09 16.16 5.97
CA ARG A 59 -1.75 14.84 6.55
C ARG A 59 -2.17 13.71 5.62
N PHE A 60 -3.37 13.79 5.06
CA PHE A 60 -3.88 12.78 4.14
C PHE A 60 -3.03 12.68 2.88
N LEU A 61 -2.86 13.80 2.17
CA LEU A 61 -2.07 13.82 0.94
C LEU A 61 -0.58 13.59 1.22
N GLY A 62 -0.06 14.14 2.31
CA GLY A 62 1.32 13.89 2.74
C GLY A 62 1.58 12.41 2.99
N THR A 63 0.64 11.70 3.62
CA THR A 63 0.77 10.24 3.86
C THR A 63 0.75 9.48 2.55
N ILE A 64 -0.15 9.83 1.61
CA ILE A 64 -0.18 9.19 0.28
C ILE A 64 1.15 9.37 -0.44
N VAL A 65 1.65 10.61 -0.50
CA VAL A 65 2.91 10.94 -1.16
C VAL A 65 4.08 10.20 -0.51
N LEU A 66 4.18 10.24 0.83
CA LEU A 66 5.24 9.53 1.57
C LEU A 66 5.19 8.02 1.35
N THR A 67 4.00 7.44 1.32
CA THR A 67 3.81 5.99 1.11
C THR A 67 4.23 5.60 -0.31
N LEU A 68 3.76 6.34 -1.33
CA LEU A 68 4.15 6.09 -2.71
C LEU A 68 5.66 6.24 -2.90
N LEU A 69 6.25 7.28 -2.32
CA LEU A 69 7.68 7.53 -2.39
C LEU A 69 8.49 6.45 -1.67
N TYR A 70 8.05 5.99 -0.50
CA TYR A 70 8.68 4.89 0.24
C TYR A 70 8.75 3.61 -0.60
N PHE A 71 7.62 3.15 -1.15
CA PHE A 71 7.61 1.93 -1.96
C PHE A 71 8.35 2.11 -3.30
N SER A 72 8.23 3.26 -3.93
CA SER A 72 8.91 3.53 -5.21
C SER A 72 10.42 3.61 -5.07
N LEU A 73 10.93 4.09 -3.93
CA LEU A 73 12.37 4.15 -3.65
C LEU A 73 12.94 2.83 -3.16
N MET A 74 12.11 1.95 -2.60
CA MET A 74 12.56 0.68 -2.03
C MET A 74 13.30 -0.20 -3.05
N VAL A 75 12.80 -0.24 -4.30
CA VAL A 75 13.41 -0.99 -5.41
C VAL A 75 14.76 -0.41 -5.82
N PRO A 76 14.88 0.85 -6.30
CA PRO A 76 16.15 1.38 -6.77
C PRO A 76 17.20 1.49 -5.67
N VAL A 77 16.81 1.74 -4.40
CA VAL A 77 17.77 1.77 -3.28
C VAL A 77 18.18 0.34 -2.88
N GLY A 78 17.28 -0.64 -3.01
CA GLY A 78 17.58 -2.06 -2.85
C GLY A 78 18.60 -2.55 -3.90
N ASP A 79 18.43 -2.14 -5.16
CA ASP A 79 19.30 -2.52 -6.27
C ASP A 79 20.77 -2.06 -6.08
N ILE A 80 21.01 -0.98 -5.32
CA ILE A 80 22.37 -0.52 -4.99
C ILE A 80 23.06 -1.49 -4.01
N TRP A 81 22.32 -2.14 -3.12
CA TRP A 81 22.83 -3.11 -2.14
C TRP A 81 22.00 -4.41 -2.13
N PRO A 82 22.09 -5.21 -3.20
CA PRO A 82 21.24 -6.37 -3.39
C PRO A 82 21.42 -7.39 -2.26
N ASN A 83 20.32 -8.03 -1.83
CA ASN A 83 20.28 -9.10 -0.82
C ASN A 83 20.81 -8.73 0.57
N THR A 84 20.94 -7.44 0.90
CA THR A 84 21.39 -7.00 2.23
C THR A 84 20.27 -6.43 3.10
N GLY A 85 19.06 -6.26 2.55
CA GLY A 85 17.94 -5.59 3.23
C GLY A 85 18.19 -4.11 3.54
N ARG A 86 19.30 -3.52 3.07
CA ARG A 86 19.65 -2.11 3.31
C ARG A 86 18.69 -1.14 2.62
N GLY A 87 18.11 -1.55 1.49
CA GLY A 87 17.05 -0.79 0.81
C GLY A 87 15.88 -0.48 1.74
N PHE A 88 15.41 -1.48 2.48
CA PHE A 88 14.41 -1.29 3.53
C PHE A 88 14.90 -0.30 4.59
N LEU A 89 16.08 -0.53 5.18
CA LEU A 89 16.58 0.31 6.28
C LEU A 89 16.67 1.80 5.90
N PHE A 90 17.32 2.09 4.77
CA PHE A 90 17.53 3.47 4.32
C PHE A 90 16.24 4.15 3.85
N CYS A 91 15.25 3.41 3.36
CA CYS A 91 13.95 3.99 3.00
C CYS A 91 13.06 4.16 4.24
N SER A 92 13.12 3.25 5.20
CA SER A 92 12.26 3.27 6.39
C SER A 92 12.64 4.36 7.38
N ILE A 93 13.93 4.69 7.57
CA ILE A 93 14.36 5.78 8.46
C ILE A 93 13.73 7.13 8.08
N PRO A 94 13.91 7.65 6.84
CA PRO A 94 13.30 8.91 6.44
C PRO A 94 11.77 8.80 6.38
N PHE A 95 11.22 7.65 5.99
CA PHE A 95 9.77 7.45 5.97
C PHE A 95 9.14 7.57 7.37
N VAL A 96 9.68 6.88 8.37
CA VAL A 96 9.18 6.94 9.75
C VAL A 96 9.36 8.33 10.34
N PHE A 97 10.50 8.98 10.07
CA PHE A 97 10.77 10.33 10.53
C PHE A 97 9.79 11.35 9.93
N LEU A 98 9.65 11.36 8.61
CA LEU A 98 8.77 12.31 7.90
C LEU A 98 7.30 12.05 8.21
N THR A 99 6.88 10.79 8.35
CA THR A 99 5.52 10.44 8.79
C THR A 99 5.28 10.93 10.22
N GLY A 100 6.23 10.71 11.12
CA GLY A 100 6.14 11.25 12.48
C GLY A 100 6.02 12.78 12.50
N LEU A 101 6.82 13.49 11.70
CA LEU A 101 6.74 14.95 11.57
C LEU A 101 5.41 15.44 10.95
N LEU A 102 4.81 14.64 10.08
CA LEU A 102 3.54 14.95 9.44
C LEU A 102 2.37 14.89 10.44
N PHE A 103 2.40 13.91 11.34
CA PHE A 103 1.36 13.71 12.35
C PHE A 103 1.63 14.47 13.66
N MET A 104 2.85 14.95 13.88
CA MET A 104 3.17 15.74 15.06
C MET A 104 2.49 17.11 15.02
N HIS A 105 1.69 17.41 16.04
CA HIS A 105 0.99 18.70 16.17
C HIS A 105 1.93 19.83 16.55
N GLU A 106 2.86 19.60 17.48
CA GLU A 106 3.83 20.61 17.94
C GLU A 106 5.26 20.26 17.51
N ARG A 107 5.88 21.14 16.72
CA ARG A 107 7.23 20.95 16.19
C ARG A 107 8.28 21.67 17.02
N THR A 108 8.37 21.31 18.30
CA THR A 108 9.45 21.79 19.16
C THR A 108 10.66 20.84 19.10
N ILE A 109 11.87 21.35 19.33
CA ILE A 109 13.10 20.53 19.34
C ILE A 109 12.98 19.37 20.34
N LYS A 110 12.30 19.60 21.47
CA LYS A 110 12.06 18.59 22.51
C LYS A 110 11.17 17.44 22.03
N SER A 111 10.27 17.68 21.07
CA SER A 111 9.41 16.65 20.47
C SER A 111 10.06 15.99 19.25
N ILE A 112 10.86 16.73 18.48
CA ILE A 112 11.56 16.21 17.29
C ILE A 112 12.68 15.25 17.69
N LEU A 113 13.42 15.54 18.75
CA LEU A 113 14.55 14.72 19.19
C LEU A 113 14.16 13.26 19.49
N PRO A 114 13.15 12.96 20.33
CA PRO A 114 12.75 11.57 20.56
C PRO A 114 12.21 10.90 19.29
N LEU A 115 11.51 11.64 18.42
CA LEU A 115 11.07 11.12 17.12
C LEU A 115 12.27 10.71 16.24
N ALA A 116 13.31 11.53 16.17
CA ALA A 116 14.53 11.21 15.42
C ALA A 116 15.17 9.90 15.93
N VAL A 117 15.27 9.75 17.26
CA VAL A 117 15.77 8.52 17.89
C VAL A 117 14.91 7.31 17.51
N VAL A 118 13.59 7.40 17.66
CA VAL A 118 12.67 6.29 17.33
C VAL A 118 12.73 5.94 15.84
N SER A 119 12.80 6.95 14.96
CA SER A 119 12.89 6.75 13.52
C SER A 119 14.19 6.09 13.06
N LEU A 120 15.23 6.13 13.89
CA LEU A 120 16.50 5.45 13.63
C LEU A 120 16.52 4.07 14.28
N VAL A 121 16.22 4.00 15.58
CA VAL A 121 16.29 2.75 16.36
C VAL A 121 15.25 1.74 15.90
N GLY A 122 14.02 2.17 15.60
CA GLY A 122 12.93 1.28 15.18
C GLY A 122 13.28 0.51 13.89
N PRO A 123 13.55 1.19 12.77
CA PRO A 123 13.94 0.53 11.52
C PRO A 123 15.21 -0.30 11.63
N VAL A 124 16.23 0.15 12.39
CA VAL A 124 17.45 -0.63 12.63
C VAL A 124 17.14 -1.95 13.35
N PHE A 125 16.28 -1.91 14.38
CA PHE A 125 15.88 -3.10 15.11
C PHE A 125 15.08 -4.07 14.23
N VAL A 126 14.14 -3.56 13.43
CA VAL A 126 13.35 -4.39 12.50
C VAL A 126 14.26 -5.00 11.42
N TRP A 127 15.16 -4.21 10.85
CA TRP A 127 16.14 -4.72 9.87
C TRP A 127 17.02 -5.82 10.48
N TRP A 128 17.51 -5.62 11.71
CA TRP A 128 18.28 -6.63 12.43
C TRP A 128 17.46 -7.91 12.66
N LEU A 129 16.20 -7.78 13.11
CA LEU A 129 15.29 -8.90 13.34
C LEU A 129 15.03 -9.70 12.05
N PHE A 130 14.84 -9.00 10.93
CA PHE A 130 14.58 -9.62 9.64
C PHE A 130 15.82 -10.32 9.08
N THR A 131 16.99 -9.70 9.23
CA THR A 131 18.24 -10.20 8.66
C THR A 131 18.79 -11.40 9.43
N TYR A 132 18.82 -11.34 10.76
CA TYR A 132 19.53 -12.33 11.58
C TYR A 132 18.61 -13.43 12.14
N PRO A 133 17.59 -13.13 12.98
CA PRO A 133 16.65 -14.14 13.44
C PRO A 133 15.80 -14.81 12.36
N LEU A 134 15.30 -14.02 11.39
CA LEU A 134 14.31 -14.52 10.43
C LEU A 134 14.90 -14.90 9.07
N PHE A 135 16.17 -14.56 8.80
CA PHE A 135 16.84 -14.80 7.50
C PHE A 135 16.04 -14.28 6.29
N LEU A 136 15.20 -13.26 6.50
CA LEU A 136 14.41 -12.58 5.47
C LEU A 136 15.24 -11.42 4.93
N THR A 137 16.17 -11.72 4.03
CA THR A 137 16.75 -10.69 3.16
C THR A 137 15.76 -10.45 2.02
N LEU A 138 14.92 -9.42 2.17
CA LEU A 138 14.09 -8.97 1.05
C LEU A 138 15.01 -8.54 -0.10
N PRO A 139 14.70 -8.95 -1.34
CA PRO A 139 15.48 -8.58 -2.52
C PRO A 139 15.58 -7.05 -2.66
#